data_AF-A0A959W8E6-F1
#
_entry.id   AF-A0A959W8E6-F1
#
_cell.length_a   1.000
_cell.length_b   1.000
_cell.length_c   1.000
_cell.angle_alpha   90.00
_cell.angle_beta   90.00
_cell.angle_gamma   90.00
#
_symmetry.space_group_name_H-M   'P 1'
#
loop_
_entity.id
_entity.type
_entity.pdbx_description
1 polymer ?
#
loop_
_entity_poly.entity_id
_entity_poly.type
_entity_poly.pdbx_seq_one_letter_code
_entity_poly.pdbx_strand_id
1 'polypeptide(L)'
;MKASVRGAIGVMGAIAALALSVAANAQAAQDPGGGADIVGGQPTTIEQWPWQIALERPPDGVNSTFLRQFCGGSLISPTTVLTAAHCVFDDDPGVLAFQQPTDFSVLTGRTNLGGDTSGAGETAVTDVVYFAYEGGTAVPQSVTQPPVGPQLYNPESNVWDVAIVELATPAPAPAQAIPIAAPSERSLWDAGDTVYATGWGNLNSTPPASFPDDLRSVALQVISDSDCGDALSYGDGFDPATMVCAGTPPAGGKDTCQGDSGGPLVAPAGDGTYRLIGDTSFGVGCAQPEKWGVYGRVADSTMRQAIEWGIQITPGGPGTPVLDAKAPKTKLKKSPKKKTTKRKAKFTFSASEPATFTCALDKAAAKPCSSPYSKRVSLGKHRLAITATDTVGNSSAATTYKWKVVKKKRKR
;
A
#
# COMPACT_ATOMS: atom_id res chain seq x y z
N MET A 1 -20.89 32.63 -90.66
CA MET A 1 -19.94 32.65 -91.80
C MET A 1 -18.95 33.79 -91.59
N LYS A 2 -17.65 33.54 -91.88
CA LYS A 2 -16.43 34.38 -91.71
C LYS A 2 -15.87 34.38 -90.27
N ALA A 3 -14.79 33.66 -89.91
CA ALA A 3 -13.35 33.77 -90.28
C ALA A 3 -12.77 35.16 -89.91
N SER A 4 -11.59 35.39 -89.32
CA SER A 4 -10.36 34.61 -89.13
C SER A 4 -9.41 35.37 -88.16
N VAL A 5 -8.71 34.65 -87.27
CA VAL A 5 -7.28 34.71 -86.87
C VAL A 5 -6.54 36.08 -86.73
N ARG A 6 -5.85 36.31 -85.59
CA ARG A 6 -4.36 36.45 -85.45
C ARG A 6 -3.94 37.07 -84.10
N GLY A 7 -2.90 36.50 -83.49
CA GLY A 7 -2.08 37.17 -82.46
C GLY A 7 -1.38 36.23 -81.48
N ALA A 8 -0.25 35.64 -81.90
CA ALA A 8 0.68 34.94 -81.01
C ALA A 8 1.70 35.93 -80.41
N ILE A 9 2.19 35.65 -79.19
CA ILE A 9 3.59 35.82 -78.70
C ILE A 9 3.64 35.12 -77.33
N GLY A 10 4.56 34.16 -77.16
CA GLY A 10 4.71 33.37 -75.94
C GLY A 10 5.79 33.89 -75.01
N VAL A 11 5.84 33.33 -73.80
CA VAL A 11 7.02 33.25 -72.93
C VAL A 11 6.90 31.99 -72.06
N MET A 12 7.98 31.19 -72.02
CA MET A 12 8.21 30.07 -71.10
C MET A 12 8.23 30.53 -69.64
N GLY A 13 7.73 29.72 -68.70
CA GLY A 13 8.10 29.92 -67.29
C GLY A 13 7.36 29.07 -66.27
N ALA A 14 8.03 28.02 -65.81
CA ALA A 14 7.96 27.39 -64.48
C ALA A 14 6.66 26.69 -64.02
N ILE A 15 6.81 25.38 -63.83
CA ILE A 15 5.95 24.50 -63.04
C ILE A 15 6.12 24.85 -61.56
N ALA A 16 5.03 25.17 -60.88
CA ALA A 16 4.92 25.07 -59.42
C ALA A 16 3.49 24.62 -59.07
N ALA A 17 3.35 23.35 -58.67
CA ALA A 17 2.10 22.80 -58.19
C ALA A 17 1.81 23.35 -56.78
N LEU A 18 0.80 24.22 -56.66
CA LEU A 18 0.25 24.65 -55.38
C LEU A 18 -0.89 23.70 -54.99
N ALA A 19 -0.70 22.91 -53.94
CA ALA A 19 -1.78 22.17 -53.29
C ALA A 19 -2.62 23.16 -52.46
N LEU A 20 -3.89 23.34 -52.84
CA LEU A 20 -4.88 24.11 -52.08
C LEU A 20 -5.45 23.25 -50.94
N SER A 21 -5.11 23.59 -49.70
CA SER A 21 -5.82 23.13 -48.51
C SER A 21 -7.04 24.04 -48.27
N VAL A 22 -8.20 23.42 -48.12
CA VAL A 22 -9.45 24.11 -47.76
C VAL A 22 -9.44 24.32 -46.25
N ALA A 23 -9.27 25.57 -45.80
CA ALA A 23 -9.47 25.95 -44.41
C ALA A 23 -10.97 26.07 -44.13
N ALA A 24 -11.50 25.17 -43.30
CA ALA A 24 -12.82 25.32 -42.70
C ALA A 24 -12.66 26.08 -41.37
N ASN A 25 -13.10 27.33 -41.34
CA ASN A 25 -13.38 28.04 -40.10
C ASN A 25 -14.65 27.44 -39.46
N ALA A 26 -14.52 26.96 -38.23
CA ALA A 26 -15.66 26.73 -37.34
C ALA A 26 -15.38 27.42 -36.01
N GLN A 27 -16.22 28.43 -35.73
CA GLN A 27 -16.32 29.18 -34.49
C GLN A 27 -16.22 28.28 -33.24
N ALA A 28 -15.41 28.70 -32.27
CA ALA A 28 -15.46 28.20 -30.90
C ALA A 28 -16.86 28.44 -30.31
N ALA A 29 -17.58 27.37 -30.02
CA ALA A 29 -18.79 27.38 -29.21
C ALA A 29 -18.40 27.22 -27.73
N GLN A 30 -18.90 28.10 -26.87
CA GLN A 30 -18.96 27.90 -25.43
C GLN A 30 -20.26 27.18 -25.07
N ASP A 31 -20.20 26.11 -24.27
CA ASP A 31 -21.23 25.67 -23.30
C ASP A 31 -20.65 24.52 -22.41
N PRO A 32 -21.25 24.16 -21.24
CA PRO A 32 -20.53 24.03 -19.98
C PRO A 32 -20.70 22.62 -19.37
N GLY A 33 -19.94 22.31 -18.31
CA GLY A 33 -20.30 21.24 -17.37
C GLY A 33 -20.02 19.80 -17.81
N GLY A 34 -19.10 19.17 -17.09
CA GLY A 34 -18.91 17.71 -17.10
C GLY A 34 -17.44 17.33 -16.98
N GLY A 35 -16.79 17.73 -15.88
CA GLY A 35 -15.36 17.48 -15.64
C GLY A 35 -15.02 16.01 -15.34
N ALA A 36 -13.77 15.65 -15.56
CA ALA A 36 -13.16 14.41 -15.08
C ALA A 36 -11.68 14.66 -14.71
N ASP A 37 -11.29 14.25 -13.49
CA ASP A 37 -10.02 14.51 -12.79
C ASP A 37 -9.66 13.30 -11.89
N ILE A 38 -8.41 12.86 -11.67
CA ILE A 38 -8.00 11.42 -11.76
C ILE A 38 -8.59 10.82 -13.06
N VAL A 39 -7.97 9.85 -13.73
CA VAL A 39 -8.65 9.35 -14.95
C VAL A 39 -10.04 8.82 -14.53
N GLY A 40 -11.10 9.51 -14.95
CA GLY A 40 -12.49 9.34 -14.49
C GLY A 40 -12.79 9.46 -12.98
N GLY A 41 -11.99 10.16 -12.17
CA GLY A 41 -12.32 10.47 -10.76
C GLY A 41 -13.09 11.78 -10.58
N GLN A 42 -13.27 12.21 -9.33
CA GLN A 42 -14.10 13.35 -8.95
C GLN A 42 -13.37 14.24 -7.92
N PRO A 43 -13.66 15.56 -7.87
CA PRO A 43 -13.18 16.42 -6.79
C PRO A 43 -13.62 15.89 -5.41
N THR A 44 -12.71 15.96 -4.44
CA THR A 44 -12.94 15.58 -3.04
C THR A 44 -12.28 16.58 -2.10
N THR A 45 -12.33 16.33 -0.79
CA THR A 45 -11.68 17.17 0.22
C THR A 45 -10.84 16.36 1.19
N ILE A 46 -9.86 17.01 1.83
CA ILE A 46 -9.02 16.37 2.84
C ILE A 46 -9.82 15.93 4.07
N GLU A 47 -10.95 16.57 4.38
CA GLU A 47 -11.82 16.13 5.47
C GLU A 47 -12.47 14.77 5.19
N GLN A 48 -12.64 14.40 3.91
CA GLN A 48 -13.12 13.08 3.52
C GLN A 48 -12.00 12.03 3.52
N TRP A 49 -10.76 12.44 3.23
CA TRP A 49 -9.58 11.57 3.12
C TRP A 49 -8.42 12.10 3.98
N PRO A 50 -8.58 12.22 5.31
CA PRO A 50 -7.67 12.99 6.17
C PRO A 50 -6.28 12.38 6.36
N TRP A 51 -6.06 11.18 5.85
CA TRP A 51 -4.77 10.50 5.81
C TRP A 51 -3.94 10.82 4.55
N GLN A 52 -4.53 11.45 3.53
CA GLN A 52 -3.80 11.82 2.33
C GLN A 52 -2.70 12.84 2.68
N ILE A 53 -1.49 12.58 2.21
CA ILE A 53 -0.38 13.52 2.30
C ILE A 53 0.22 13.80 0.92
N ALA A 54 1.01 14.86 0.83
CA ALA A 54 1.90 15.14 -0.28
C ALA A 54 3.35 15.09 0.22
N LEU A 55 4.19 14.33 -0.48
CA LEU A 55 5.64 14.43 -0.33
C LEU A 55 6.14 15.55 -1.22
N GLU A 56 6.91 16.46 -0.62
CA GLU A 56 7.42 17.65 -1.27
C GLU A 56 8.94 17.68 -1.26
N ARG A 57 9.53 18.15 -2.37
CA ARG A 57 10.94 18.53 -2.41
C ARG A 57 11.17 19.78 -1.54
N PRO A 58 12.40 20.01 -1.06
CA PRO A 58 12.73 21.21 -0.31
C PRO A 58 12.47 22.46 -1.17
N PRO A 59 12.15 23.61 -0.55
CA PRO A 59 11.91 24.86 -1.27
C PRO A 59 13.22 25.47 -1.77
N ASP A 60 13.83 24.87 -2.78
CA ASP A 60 15.09 25.34 -3.41
C ASP A 60 14.80 26.43 -4.45
N GLY A 61 14.22 27.53 -4.00
CA GLY A 61 13.81 28.65 -4.86
C GLY A 61 12.47 28.46 -5.58
N VAL A 62 11.80 27.33 -5.35
CA VAL A 62 10.40 27.06 -5.76
C VAL A 62 9.54 27.02 -4.51
N ASN A 63 8.64 27.98 -4.35
CA ASN A 63 7.74 28.07 -3.19
C ASN A 63 6.37 27.41 -3.43
N SER A 64 6.03 27.13 -4.68
CA SER A 64 4.75 26.52 -5.04
C SER A 64 4.68 25.08 -4.56
N THR A 65 3.79 24.83 -3.60
CA THR A 65 3.41 23.49 -3.11
C THR A 65 3.10 22.54 -4.27
N PHE A 66 2.26 22.98 -5.22
CA PHE A 66 1.93 22.24 -6.43
C PHE A 66 3.16 21.82 -7.26
N LEU A 67 4.22 22.63 -7.31
CA LEU A 67 5.42 22.29 -8.09
C LEU A 67 6.43 21.45 -7.30
N ARG A 68 6.34 21.47 -5.97
CA ARG A 68 7.23 20.71 -5.08
C ARG A 68 6.71 19.30 -4.81
N GLN A 69 5.40 19.10 -4.90
CA GLN A 69 4.78 17.79 -4.78
C GLN A 69 5.30 16.86 -5.87
N PHE A 70 5.81 15.69 -5.47
CA PHE A 70 6.33 14.69 -6.40
C PHE A 70 5.73 13.30 -6.16
N CYS A 71 5.26 13.03 -4.94
CA CYS A 71 4.56 11.81 -4.56
C CYS A 71 3.46 12.10 -3.54
N GLY A 72 2.58 11.13 -3.32
CA GLY A 72 1.64 11.05 -2.22
C GLY A 72 2.11 10.13 -1.10
N GLY A 73 1.18 9.84 -0.18
CA GLY A 73 1.40 8.97 0.96
C GLY A 73 0.15 8.81 1.80
N SER A 74 0.24 7.97 2.82
CA SER A 74 -0.81 7.71 3.79
C SER A 74 -0.30 7.95 5.20
N LEU A 75 -0.92 8.86 5.95
CA LEU A 75 -0.66 8.99 7.38
C LEU A 75 -1.24 7.76 8.11
N ILE A 76 -0.40 6.93 8.72
CA ILE A 76 -0.80 5.68 9.40
C ILE A 76 -0.68 5.75 10.93
N SER A 77 0.03 6.76 11.42
CA SER A 77 0.08 7.18 12.83
C SER A 77 0.21 8.71 12.87
N PRO A 78 0.05 9.39 14.02
CA PRO A 78 0.28 10.84 14.08
C PRO A 78 1.64 11.29 13.55
N THR A 79 2.67 10.45 13.58
CA THR A 79 4.04 10.78 13.13
C THR A 79 4.56 9.90 12.02
N THR A 80 3.76 8.97 11.48
CA THR A 80 4.26 7.96 10.56
C THR A 80 3.47 8.00 9.27
N VAL A 81 4.17 8.10 8.15
CA VAL A 81 3.63 8.08 6.80
C VAL A 81 4.11 6.81 6.08
N LEU A 82 3.19 6.15 5.37
CA LEU A 82 3.52 5.12 4.39
C LEU A 82 3.54 5.74 2.99
N THR A 83 4.50 5.36 2.16
CA THR A 83 4.62 5.79 0.76
C THR A 83 5.33 4.70 -0.05
N ALA A 84 5.43 4.88 -1.37
CA ALA A 84 6.16 3.97 -2.23
C ALA A 84 7.67 4.15 -2.04
N ALA A 85 8.44 3.06 -2.12
CA ALA A 85 9.90 3.13 -2.00
C ALA A 85 10.53 3.96 -3.13
N HIS A 86 10.00 3.87 -4.36
CA HIS A 86 10.50 4.63 -5.52
C HIS A 86 10.37 6.15 -5.33
N CYS A 87 9.48 6.62 -4.46
CA CYS A 87 9.37 8.04 -4.13
C CYS A 87 10.58 8.55 -3.34
N VAL A 88 11.17 7.68 -2.52
CA VAL A 88 12.26 8.03 -1.59
C VAL A 88 13.56 7.30 -1.94
N PHE A 89 13.63 6.71 -3.13
CA PHE A 89 14.80 6.03 -3.67
C PHE A 89 15.33 6.82 -4.86
N ASP A 90 16.64 7.04 -4.89
CA ASP A 90 17.35 7.65 -6.00
C ASP A 90 17.84 6.54 -6.93
N ASP A 91 17.21 6.42 -8.10
CA ASP A 91 17.53 5.42 -9.12
C ASP A 91 18.56 5.90 -10.15
N ASP A 92 19.21 7.06 -9.93
CA ASP A 92 20.30 7.50 -10.79
C ASP A 92 21.43 6.46 -10.78
N PRO A 93 21.96 6.04 -11.96
CA PRO A 93 22.97 4.99 -12.08
C PRO A 93 24.29 5.20 -11.30
N GLY A 94 24.46 6.35 -10.65
CA GLY A 94 25.59 6.68 -9.78
C GLY A 94 25.28 6.77 -8.28
N VAL A 95 24.01 6.70 -7.88
CA VAL A 95 23.57 6.83 -6.48
C VAL A 95 22.95 5.52 -5.99
N LEU A 96 21.90 5.04 -6.65
CA LEU A 96 21.17 3.80 -6.32
C LEU A 96 20.97 3.60 -4.81
N ALA A 97 20.36 4.57 -4.14
CA ALA A 97 20.22 4.57 -2.69
C ALA A 97 18.95 5.31 -2.23
N PHE A 98 18.45 4.94 -1.05
CA PHE A 98 17.40 5.71 -0.38
C PHE A 98 17.91 7.11 0.00
N GLN A 99 17.08 8.11 -0.28
CA GLN A 99 17.36 9.54 -0.06
C GLN A 99 17.31 9.87 1.43
N GLN A 100 17.99 10.94 1.84
CA GLN A 100 18.10 11.34 3.24
C GLN A 100 16.83 12.06 3.72
N PRO A 101 16.52 12.06 5.02
CA PRO A 101 15.34 12.73 5.57
C PRO A 101 15.25 14.22 5.23
N THR A 102 16.41 14.88 5.06
CA THR A 102 16.48 16.31 4.71
C THR A 102 16.09 16.62 3.27
N ASP A 103 15.96 15.60 2.42
CA ASP A 103 15.67 15.76 1.00
C ASP A 103 14.17 15.94 0.72
N PHE A 104 13.33 15.93 1.77
CA PHE A 104 11.87 16.03 1.65
C PHE A 104 11.20 16.68 2.86
N SER A 105 9.99 17.15 2.63
CA SER A 105 9.00 17.48 3.67
C SER A 105 7.68 16.79 3.40
N VAL A 106 6.88 16.61 4.44
CA VAL A 106 5.52 16.04 4.33
C VAL A 106 4.51 17.14 4.55
N LEU A 107 3.64 17.36 3.57
CA LEU A 107 2.50 18.25 3.67
C LEU A 107 1.24 17.44 3.98
N THR A 108 0.51 17.87 5.00
CA THR A 108 -0.73 17.22 5.45
C THR A 108 -1.89 18.22 5.51
N GLY A 109 -3.13 17.73 5.51
CA GLY A 109 -4.29 18.58 5.82
C GLY A 109 -4.71 19.52 4.68
N ARG A 110 -4.36 19.22 3.43
CA ARG A 110 -4.62 20.08 2.27
C ARG A 110 -5.62 19.46 1.31
N THR A 111 -6.59 20.26 0.87
CA THR A 111 -7.46 19.93 -0.27
C THR A 111 -6.88 20.50 -1.57
N ASN A 112 -6.42 21.75 -1.54
CA ASN A 112 -5.91 22.46 -2.71
C ASN A 112 -4.40 22.73 -2.54
N LEU A 113 -3.59 22.30 -3.52
CA LEU A 113 -2.13 22.55 -3.59
C LEU A 113 -1.78 23.85 -4.34
N GLY A 114 -2.77 24.48 -4.96
CA GLY A 114 -2.63 25.77 -5.63
C GLY A 114 -2.47 26.94 -4.65
N GLY A 115 -1.83 28.01 -5.12
CA GLY A 115 -1.57 29.23 -4.35
C GLY A 115 -0.30 29.19 -3.48
N ASP A 116 0.19 30.36 -3.08
CA ASP A 116 1.36 30.50 -2.20
C ASP A 116 0.95 30.26 -0.73
N THR A 117 1.22 29.06 -0.26
CA THR A 117 0.92 28.58 1.09
C THR A 117 2.13 27.88 1.71
N SER A 118 3.33 28.25 1.26
CA SER A 118 4.58 27.58 1.64
C SER A 118 4.71 27.48 3.16
N GLY A 119 5.05 26.28 3.63
CA GLY A 119 5.23 25.99 5.05
C GLY A 119 3.95 25.70 5.85
N ALA A 120 2.75 25.95 5.30
CA ALA A 120 1.51 25.69 6.02
C ALA A 120 1.13 24.20 5.97
N GLY A 121 1.28 23.50 7.11
CA GLY A 121 1.01 22.07 7.22
C GLY A 121 2.19 21.18 6.80
N GLU A 122 3.32 21.79 6.44
CA GLU A 122 4.58 21.10 6.16
C GLU A 122 5.25 20.67 7.46
N THR A 123 5.63 19.39 7.52
CA THR A 123 6.34 18.79 8.65
C THR A 123 7.66 18.21 8.17
N ALA A 124 8.74 18.51 8.88
CA ALA A 124 10.06 17.96 8.57
C ALA A 124 10.09 16.45 8.81
N VAL A 125 10.91 15.75 8.04
CA VAL A 125 11.14 14.31 8.17
C VAL A 125 12.38 14.06 9.03
N THR A 126 12.30 13.09 9.95
CA THR A 126 13.42 12.67 10.80
C THR A 126 14.07 11.38 10.35
N ASP A 127 13.33 10.53 9.62
CA ASP A 127 13.83 9.25 9.16
C ASP A 127 13.09 8.78 7.90
N VAL A 128 13.79 8.01 7.07
CA VAL A 128 13.21 7.19 6.01
C VAL A 128 13.54 5.75 6.37
N VAL A 129 12.52 4.90 6.45
CA VAL A 129 12.65 3.50 6.79
C VAL A 129 12.30 2.66 5.56
N TYR A 130 13.29 1.95 5.04
CA TYR A 130 13.14 0.97 3.97
C TYR A 130 13.20 -0.45 4.54
N PHE A 131 13.04 -1.46 3.68
CA PHE A 131 13.09 -2.86 4.12
C PHE A 131 14.26 -3.61 3.47
N ALA A 132 14.96 -4.42 4.26
CA ALA A 132 16.09 -5.24 3.84
C ALA A 132 15.87 -6.71 4.21
N TYR A 133 16.63 -7.60 3.58
CA TYR A 133 16.60 -9.02 3.89
C TYR A 133 17.69 -9.40 4.89
N GLU A 134 17.29 -9.89 6.07
CA GLU A 134 18.22 -10.40 7.07
C GLU A 134 17.77 -11.77 7.58
N GLY A 135 18.60 -12.80 7.40
CA GLY A 135 18.39 -14.11 8.00
C GLY A 135 17.06 -14.81 7.62
N GLY A 136 16.47 -14.50 6.46
CA GLY A 136 15.18 -15.08 6.05
C GLY A 136 13.96 -14.19 6.30
N THR A 137 14.16 -12.99 6.85
CA THR A 137 13.07 -12.10 7.28
C THR A 137 13.25 -10.72 6.66
N ALA A 138 12.14 -10.08 6.30
CA ALA A 138 12.12 -8.67 5.92
C ALA A 138 12.24 -7.82 7.19
N VAL A 139 13.28 -6.98 7.25
CA VAL A 139 13.60 -6.15 8.40
C VAL A 139 13.53 -4.67 8.02
N PRO A 140 12.89 -3.80 8.83
CA PRO A 140 12.92 -2.35 8.60
C PRO A 140 14.31 -1.79 8.89
N GLN A 141 14.74 -0.82 8.10
CA GLN A 141 16.07 -0.21 8.11
C GLN A 141 15.94 1.30 7.98
N SER A 142 16.49 2.03 8.95
CA SER A 142 16.62 3.49 8.88
C SER A 142 17.75 3.88 7.94
N VAL A 143 17.51 4.86 7.07
CA VAL A 143 18.56 5.46 6.21
C VAL A 143 19.64 6.18 7.02
N THR A 144 19.36 6.52 8.27
CA THR A 144 20.33 7.17 9.19
C THR A 144 21.28 6.17 9.84
N GLN A 145 21.05 4.87 9.67
CA GLN A 145 21.84 3.79 10.26
C GLN A 145 22.63 3.02 9.20
N PRO A 146 23.74 2.35 9.58
CA PRO A 146 24.46 1.46 8.66
C PRO A 146 23.55 0.33 8.14
N PRO A 147 23.60 -0.01 6.84
CA PRO A 147 22.76 -1.06 6.27
C PRO A 147 23.13 -2.44 6.84
N VAL A 148 22.13 -3.25 7.18
CA VAL A 148 22.32 -4.61 7.75
C VAL A 148 22.19 -5.75 6.72
N GLY A 149 21.84 -5.45 5.47
CA GLY A 149 21.61 -6.46 4.43
C GLY A 149 21.23 -5.84 3.08
N PRO A 150 21.00 -6.68 2.06
CA PRO A 150 20.48 -6.20 0.78
C PRO A 150 19.06 -5.65 0.95
N GLN A 151 18.79 -4.49 0.35
CA GLN A 151 17.44 -3.93 0.30
C GLN A 151 16.49 -4.89 -0.44
N LEU A 152 15.21 -4.87 -0.05
CA LEU A 152 14.16 -5.65 -0.69
C LEU A 152 13.57 -4.94 -1.90
N TYR A 153 13.46 -3.61 -1.85
CA TYR A 153 12.99 -2.81 -2.98
C TYR A 153 13.92 -2.98 -4.18
N ASN A 154 13.36 -3.32 -5.34
CA ASN A 154 14.08 -3.41 -6.61
C ASN A 154 13.53 -2.36 -7.60
N PRO A 155 14.32 -1.35 -8.00
CA PRO A 155 13.86 -0.30 -8.92
C PRO A 155 13.61 -0.80 -10.35
N GLU A 156 14.12 -1.97 -10.75
CA GLU A 156 13.86 -2.53 -12.07
C GLU A 156 12.49 -3.22 -12.17
N SER A 157 12.04 -3.83 -11.08
CA SER A 157 10.80 -4.64 -11.05
C SER A 157 9.71 -4.10 -10.14
N ASN A 158 9.99 -3.07 -9.35
CA ASN A 158 9.10 -2.49 -8.33
C ASN A 158 8.61 -3.51 -7.28
N VAL A 159 9.28 -4.66 -7.13
CA VAL A 159 8.98 -5.55 -5.98
C VAL A 159 9.39 -4.84 -4.70
N TRP A 160 8.59 -5.01 -3.65
CA TRP A 160 8.80 -4.32 -2.37
C TRP A 160 8.84 -2.79 -2.48
N ASP A 161 8.03 -2.22 -3.38
CA ASP A 161 7.88 -0.77 -3.52
C ASP A 161 7.04 -0.16 -2.39
N VAL A 162 7.60 -0.15 -1.18
CA VAL A 162 7.00 0.46 0.02
C VAL A 162 8.10 0.97 0.96
N ALA A 163 7.87 2.14 1.54
CA ALA A 163 8.73 2.78 2.53
C ALA A 163 7.90 3.50 3.60
N ILE A 164 8.55 3.78 4.73
CA ILE A 164 7.99 4.58 5.82
C ILE A 164 8.77 5.88 5.93
N VAL A 165 8.06 6.97 6.22
CA VAL A 165 8.61 8.30 6.47
C VAL A 165 8.18 8.73 7.86
N GLU A 166 9.13 9.03 8.74
CA GLU A 166 8.89 9.47 10.12
C GLU A 166 8.93 10.99 10.23
N LEU A 167 7.88 11.58 10.79
CA LEU A 167 7.70 13.01 10.97
C LEU A 167 8.37 13.51 12.27
N ALA A 168 8.97 14.69 12.21
CA ALA A 168 9.58 15.35 13.37
C ALA A 168 8.56 15.70 14.48
N THR A 169 7.32 15.98 14.09
CA THR A 169 6.22 16.28 15.00
C THR A 169 4.93 15.63 14.50
N PRO A 170 3.95 15.39 15.39
CA PRO A 170 2.65 14.91 14.97
C PRO A 170 2.02 15.81 13.88
N ALA A 171 1.43 15.20 12.86
CA ALA A 171 0.75 15.90 11.79
C ALA A 171 -0.37 16.81 12.36
N PRO A 172 -0.44 18.08 11.95
CA PRO A 172 -1.48 19.00 12.43
C PRO A 172 -2.87 18.62 11.89
N ALA A 173 -3.91 19.00 12.64
CA ALA A 173 -5.29 18.91 12.15
C ALA A 173 -5.44 19.69 10.82
N PRO A 174 -6.29 19.24 9.88
CA PRO A 174 -7.30 18.17 10.01
C PRO A 174 -6.79 16.74 9.77
N ALA A 175 -5.47 16.54 9.63
CA ALA A 175 -4.92 15.23 9.30
C ALA A 175 -5.26 14.17 10.36
N GLN A 176 -5.59 12.96 9.91
CA GLN A 176 -5.93 11.82 10.76
C GLN A 176 -5.33 10.55 10.18
N ALA A 177 -4.82 9.70 11.06
CA ALA A 177 -4.23 8.44 10.66
C ALA A 177 -5.27 7.43 10.18
N ILE A 178 -4.96 6.70 9.11
CA ILE A 178 -5.74 5.54 8.66
C ILE A 178 -5.15 4.23 9.23
N PRO A 179 -5.97 3.33 9.78
CA PRO A 179 -5.51 2.00 10.15
C PRO A 179 -5.23 1.14 8.90
N ILE A 180 -4.08 0.45 8.89
CA ILE A 180 -3.82 -0.64 7.95
C ILE A 180 -4.80 -1.78 8.23
N ALA A 181 -5.38 -2.37 7.19
CA ALA A 181 -6.33 -3.47 7.35
C ALA A 181 -5.70 -4.62 8.17
N ALA A 182 -6.45 -5.14 9.14
CA ALA A 182 -5.98 -6.26 9.94
C ALA A 182 -6.05 -7.57 9.15
N PRO A 183 -5.29 -8.62 9.53
CA PRO A 183 -5.40 -9.93 8.88
C PRO A 183 -6.81 -10.53 8.94
N SER A 184 -7.60 -10.19 9.96
CA SER A 184 -9.00 -10.59 10.09
C SER A 184 -9.96 -9.86 9.14
N GLU A 185 -9.50 -8.77 8.53
CA GLU A 185 -10.24 -7.93 7.61
C GLU A 185 -9.88 -8.22 6.13
N ARG A 186 -9.18 -9.33 5.85
CA ARG A 186 -8.73 -9.70 4.50
C ARG A 186 -9.84 -9.65 3.44
N SER A 187 -11.07 -9.98 3.81
CA SER A 187 -12.22 -9.97 2.89
C SER A 187 -12.74 -8.57 2.53
N LEU A 188 -12.07 -7.48 2.92
CA LEU A 188 -12.45 -6.12 2.50
C LEU A 188 -11.93 -5.76 1.10
N TRP A 189 -11.00 -6.55 0.55
CA TRP A 189 -10.40 -6.30 -0.76
C TRP A 189 -10.27 -7.60 -1.57
N ASP A 190 -11.32 -8.41 -1.59
CA ASP A 190 -11.40 -9.53 -2.52
C ASP A 190 -11.61 -9.03 -3.96
N ALA A 191 -11.25 -9.84 -4.96
CA ALA A 191 -11.38 -9.44 -6.36
C ALA A 191 -12.83 -9.04 -6.69
N GLY A 192 -13.00 -7.88 -7.32
CA GLY A 192 -14.28 -7.24 -7.60
C GLY A 192 -14.77 -6.26 -6.53
N ASP A 193 -14.18 -6.26 -5.32
CA ASP A 193 -14.53 -5.31 -4.28
C ASP A 193 -14.14 -3.88 -4.68
N THR A 194 -14.96 -2.92 -4.28
CA THR A 194 -14.72 -1.49 -4.55
C THR A 194 -13.73 -0.92 -3.54
N VAL A 195 -12.69 -0.29 -4.07
CA VAL A 195 -11.64 0.41 -3.32
C VAL A 195 -11.48 1.83 -3.86
N TYR A 196 -10.81 2.68 -3.11
CA TYR A 196 -10.63 4.09 -3.45
C TYR A 196 -9.17 4.47 -3.43
N ALA A 197 -8.77 5.28 -4.41
CA ALA A 197 -7.48 5.95 -4.43
C ALA A 197 -7.68 7.47 -4.48
N THR A 198 -6.73 8.20 -3.90
CA THR A 198 -6.78 9.67 -3.82
C THR A 198 -5.42 10.29 -4.11
N GLY A 199 -5.44 11.52 -4.63
CA GLY A 199 -4.23 12.29 -4.89
C GLY A 199 -4.45 13.48 -5.82
N TRP A 200 -3.32 14.07 -6.24
CA TRP A 200 -3.22 15.23 -7.13
C TRP A 200 -2.50 14.88 -8.43
N GLY A 201 -2.48 13.60 -8.79
CA GLY A 201 -1.80 13.12 -9.98
C GLY A 201 -2.44 13.55 -11.29
N ASN A 202 -1.73 13.26 -12.37
CA ASN A 202 -2.06 13.60 -13.74
C ASN A 202 -3.45 13.08 -14.14
N LEU A 203 -4.24 13.96 -14.73
CA LEU A 203 -5.62 13.73 -15.17
C LEU A 203 -5.69 13.04 -16.53
N ASN A 204 -4.61 13.11 -17.31
CA ASN A 204 -4.62 12.69 -18.69
C ASN A 204 -3.78 11.42 -18.87
N SER A 205 -4.41 10.36 -19.36
CA SER A 205 -3.72 9.13 -19.77
C SER A 205 -2.87 9.29 -21.04
N THR A 206 -3.04 10.41 -21.74
CA THR A 206 -2.27 10.80 -22.94
C THR A 206 -1.84 12.26 -22.85
N PRO A 207 -0.67 12.64 -23.40
CA PRO A 207 -0.24 14.04 -23.44
C PRO A 207 -1.27 14.99 -24.08
N PRO A 208 -1.32 16.27 -23.67
CA PRO A 208 -0.49 16.88 -22.62
C PRO A 208 -0.93 16.45 -21.22
N ALA A 209 0.00 16.37 -20.26
CA ALA A 209 -0.36 16.15 -18.86
C ALA A 209 -1.19 17.32 -18.32
N SER A 210 -2.11 17.03 -17.40
CA SER A 210 -2.89 18.03 -16.68
C SER A 210 -2.91 17.61 -15.22
N PHE A 211 -2.47 18.46 -14.31
CA PHE A 211 -2.44 18.15 -12.88
C PHE A 211 -3.43 19.07 -12.16
N PRO A 212 -4.33 18.54 -11.31
CA PRO A 212 -5.31 19.34 -10.59
C PRO A 212 -4.68 20.00 -9.36
N ASP A 213 -5.10 21.22 -9.05
CA ASP A 213 -4.78 21.82 -7.74
C ASP A 213 -5.58 21.14 -6.62
N ASP A 214 -6.84 20.79 -6.89
CA ASP A 214 -7.77 20.18 -5.93
C ASP A 214 -7.60 18.67 -5.85
N LEU A 215 -7.68 18.15 -4.62
CA LEU A 215 -7.60 16.73 -4.31
C LEU A 215 -8.73 15.97 -5.00
N ARG A 216 -8.37 14.83 -5.58
CA ARG A 216 -9.29 13.96 -6.33
C ARG A 216 -9.40 12.59 -5.69
N SER A 217 -10.54 11.94 -5.93
CA SER A 217 -10.77 10.55 -5.57
C SER A 217 -11.30 9.75 -6.75
N VAL A 218 -10.94 8.48 -6.79
CA VAL A 218 -11.43 7.53 -7.80
C VAL A 218 -11.84 6.23 -7.13
N ALA A 219 -12.97 5.69 -7.56
CA ALA A 219 -13.42 4.35 -7.21
C ALA A 219 -12.89 3.36 -8.24
N LEU A 220 -12.25 2.30 -7.76
CA LEU A 220 -11.68 1.21 -8.54
C LEU A 220 -12.19 -0.13 -8.01
N GLN A 221 -12.01 -1.19 -8.77
CA GLN A 221 -12.25 -2.57 -8.34
C GLN A 221 -10.92 -3.28 -8.14
N VAL A 222 -10.81 -4.08 -7.08
CA VAL A 222 -9.68 -4.98 -6.89
C VAL A 222 -9.67 -6.00 -8.02
N ILE A 223 -8.51 -6.23 -8.61
CA ILE A 223 -8.30 -7.22 -9.66
C ILE A 223 -7.63 -8.46 -9.06
N SER A 224 -8.04 -9.65 -9.49
CA SER A 224 -7.41 -10.90 -9.07
C SER A 224 -5.96 -10.99 -9.51
N ASP A 225 -5.14 -11.65 -8.69
CA ASP A 225 -3.73 -11.93 -8.98
C ASP A 225 -3.54 -12.66 -10.31
N SER A 226 -4.49 -13.54 -10.68
CA SER A 226 -4.48 -14.26 -11.96
C SER A 226 -4.61 -13.32 -13.17
N ASP A 227 -5.45 -12.30 -13.03
CA ASP A 227 -5.78 -11.39 -14.13
C ASP A 227 -4.68 -10.34 -14.26
N CYS A 228 -4.09 -9.93 -13.13
CA CYS A 228 -2.93 -9.05 -13.16
C CYS A 228 -1.65 -9.73 -13.66
N GLY A 229 -1.42 -10.99 -13.25
CA GLY A 229 -0.34 -11.83 -13.75
C GLY A 229 -0.58 -12.44 -15.13
N ASP A 230 -1.70 -12.13 -15.80
CA ASP A 230 -1.92 -12.55 -17.17
C ASP A 230 -0.91 -11.89 -18.13
N ALA A 231 -0.52 -12.61 -19.18
CA ALA A 231 0.47 -12.11 -20.15
C ALA A 231 -0.02 -10.89 -20.95
N LEU A 232 -1.34 -10.70 -21.08
CA LEU A 232 -1.93 -9.49 -21.66
C LEU A 232 -1.84 -8.30 -20.71
N SER A 233 -1.77 -8.55 -19.40
CA SER A 233 -1.54 -7.57 -18.35
C SER A 233 -0.04 -7.45 -18.04
N TYR A 234 0.46 -7.97 -16.91
CA TYR A 234 1.86 -7.76 -16.49
C TYR A 234 2.73 -9.01 -16.60
N GLY A 235 2.16 -10.20 -16.78
CA GLY A 235 2.91 -11.45 -16.85
C GLY A 235 3.89 -11.61 -15.67
N ASP A 236 5.15 -11.94 -16.00
CA ASP A 236 6.23 -12.10 -15.02
C ASP A 236 6.64 -10.80 -14.30
N GLY A 237 6.14 -9.64 -14.75
CA GLY A 237 6.36 -8.34 -14.10
C GLY A 237 5.45 -8.09 -12.89
N PHE A 238 4.48 -8.97 -12.62
CA PHE A 238 3.62 -8.89 -11.44
C PHE A 238 3.99 -9.94 -10.40
N ASP A 239 4.33 -9.48 -9.19
CA ASP A 239 4.59 -10.34 -8.04
C ASP A 239 3.38 -10.35 -7.08
N PRO A 240 2.56 -11.42 -7.04
CA PRO A 240 1.39 -11.48 -6.17
C PRO A 240 1.73 -11.46 -4.67
N ALA A 241 3.00 -11.70 -4.28
CA ALA A 241 3.40 -11.64 -2.89
C ALA A 241 3.55 -10.20 -2.37
N THR A 242 3.81 -9.25 -3.27
CA THR A 242 4.16 -7.85 -2.92
C THR A 242 3.29 -6.82 -3.63
N MET A 243 2.54 -7.21 -4.66
CA MET A 243 1.74 -6.30 -5.48
C MET A 243 0.27 -6.70 -5.46
N VAL A 244 -0.63 -5.73 -5.46
CA VAL A 244 -2.08 -5.89 -5.65
C VAL A 244 -2.54 -4.92 -6.73
N CYS A 245 -3.55 -5.30 -7.51
CA CYS A 245 -4.06 -4.46 -8.58
C CYS A 245 -5.43 -3.89 -8.29
N ALA A 246 -5.67 -2.68 -8.78
CA ALA A 246 -6.99 -2.09 -8.82
C ALA A 246 -7.21 -1.35 -10.15
N GLY A 247 -8.44 -1.40 -10.68
CA GLY A 247 -8.76 -0.77 -11.96
C GLY A 247 -10.25 -0.85 -12.27
N THR A 248 -10.61 -0.48 -13.50
CA THR A 248 -12.00 -0.63 -14.00
C THR A 248 -12.07 -1.73 -15.06
N PRO A 249 -12.40 -2.98 -14.70
CA PRO A 249 -12.43 -4.08 -15.66
C PRO A 249 -13.68 -4.04 -16.56
N PRO A 250 -13.59 -4.52 -17.82
CA PRO A 250 -12.38 -4.70 -18.64
C PRO A 250 -11.98 -3.42 -19.41
N ALA A 251 -12.79 -2.36 -19.30
CA ALA A 251 -12.71 -1.21 -20.20
C ALA A 251 -11.58 -0.22 -19.86
N GLY A 252 -10.98 -0.29 -18.67
CA GLY A 252 -10.13 0.77 -18.17
C GLY A 252 -10.92 2.06 -17.98
N GLY A 253 -10.31 3.19 -18.29
CA GLY A 253 -10.93 4.51 -18.22
C GLY A 253 -10.96 5.12 -16.81
N LYS A 254 -10.53 4.38 -15.77
CA LYS A 254 -10.19 4.96 -14.47
C LYS A 254 -8.97 4.34 -13.83
N ASP A 255 -8.11 5.19 -13.25
CA ASP A 255 -6.85 4.78 -12.61
C ASP A 255 -6.18 5.94 -11.87
N THR A 256 -5.29 5.63 -10.93
CA THR A 256 -4.25 6.55 -10.44
C THR A 256 -3.23 6.85 -11.54
N CYS A 257 -2.54 7.98 -11.47
CA CYS A 257 -1.59 8.37 -12.50
C CYS A 257 -0.36 9.09 -11.94
N GLN A 258 0.50 9.63 -12.81
CA GLN A 258 1.76 10.27 -12.37
C GLN A 258 1.49 11.33 -11.30
N GLY A 259 2.22 11.31 -10.19
CA GLY A 259 2.01 12.20 -9.05
C GLY A 259 1.13 11.63 -7.93
N ASP A 260 0.40 10.54 -8.18
CA ASP A 260 -0.31 9.78 -7.13
C ASP A 260 0.57 8.71 -6.46
N SER A 261 1.78 8.46 -6.98
CA SER A 261 2.74 7.49 -6.46
C SER A 261 2.91 7.58 -4.93
N GLY A 262 2.87 6.45 -4.24
CA GLY A 262 2.84 6.33 -2.79
C GLY A 262 1.50 6.66 -2.13
N GLY A 263 0.55 7.24 -2.86
CA GLY A 263 -0.79 7.58 -2.39
C GLY A 263 -1.63 6.36 -1.99
N PRO A 264 -2.64 6.56 -1.13
CA PRO A 264 -3.42 5.49 -0.52
C PRO A 264 -4.28 4.71 -1.52
N LEU A 265 -4.33 3.38 -1.37
CA LEU A 265 -5.43 2.54 -1.82
C LEU A 265 -6.19 2.01 -0.61
N VAL A 266 -7.47 2.36 -0.48
CA VAL A 266 -8.25 2.06 0.73
C VAL A 266 -9.54 1.31 0.44
N ALA A 267 -9.86 0.39 1.35
CA ALA A 267 -11.09 -0.39 1.31
C ALA A 267 -12.10 0.14 2.33
N PRO A 268 -13.39 0.26 1.97
CA PRO A 268 -14.44 0.59 2.92
C PRO A 268 -14.65 -0.59 3.91
N ALA A 269 -14.76 -0.28 5.19
CA ALA A 269 -15.08 -1.23 6.24
C ALA A 269 -16.57 -1.19 6.59
N GLY A 270 -17.11 -2.29 7.12
CA GLY A 270 -18.54 -2.43 7.45
C GLY A 270 -19.03 -1.53 8.59
N ASP A 271 -18.13 -0.81 9.27
CA ASP A 271 -18.40 0.16 10.33
C ASP A 271 -18.50 1.61 9.81
N GLY A 272 -18.42 1.82 8.49
CA GLY A 272 -18.44 3.15 7.87
C GLY A 272 -17.08 3.86 7.88
N THR A 273 -16.01 3.18 8.26
CA THR A 273 -14.63 3.67 8.19
C THR A 273 -13.88 3.05 7.00
N TYR A 274 -12.60 3.38 6.84
CA TYR A 274 -11.74 2.83 5.79
C TYR A 274 -10.54 2.08 6.39
N ARG A 275 -9.94 1.22 5.58
CA ARG A 275 -8.65 0.56 5.87
C ARG A 275 -7.68 0.78 4.74
N LEU A 276 -6.43 1.07 5.07
CA LEU A 276 -5.35 1.08 4.07
C LEU A 276 -5.03 -0.36 3.67
N ILE A 277 -5.09 -0.65 2.37
CA ILE A 277 -4.80 -1.97 1.80
C ILE A 277 -3.57 -1.99 0.91
N GLY A 278 -3.22 -0.84 0.33
CA GLY A 278 -2.07 -0.68 -0.54
C GLY A 278 -1.65 0.77 -0.73
N ASP A 279 -0.53 0.95 -1.42
CA ASP A 279 0.06 2.23 -1.80
C ASP A 279 0.35 2.25 -3.31
N THR A 280 0.12 3.38 -3.96
CA THR A 280 0.21 3.50 -5.43
C THR A 280 1.64 3.30 -5.90
N SER A 281 1.90 2.33 -6.78
CA SER A 281 3.27 1.99 -7.19
C SER A 281 3.52 2.31 -8.67
N PHE A 282 2.96 1.53 -9.60
CA PHE A 282 3.20 1.74 -11.03
C PHE A 282 2.02 1.30 -11.90
N GLY A 283 2.12 1.56 -13.21
CA GLY A 283 1.20 1.07 -14.22
C GLY A 283 1.74 1.29 -15.63
N VAL A 284 1.25 0.53 -16.62
CA VAL A 284 1.54 0.78 -18.03
C VAL A 284 0.53 1.79 -18.59
N GLY A 285 0.96 3.04 -18.67
CA GLY A 285 0.04 4.16 -18.89
C GLY A 285 -0.89 4.34 -17.68
N CYS A 286 -1.93 5.15 -17.85
CA CYS A 286 -2.98 5.30 -16.85
C CYS A 286 -4.30 4.88 -17.47
N ALA A 287 -5.05 4.02 -16.78
CA ALA A 287 -6.41 3.63 -17.16
C ALA A 287 -6.55 2.96 -18.52
N GLN A 288 -5.51 2.29 -19.01
CA GLN A 288 -5.60 1.51 -20.25
C GLN A 288 -6.44 0.23 -20.01
N PRO A 289 -7.17 -0.23 -21.04
CA PRO A 289 -7.83 -1.54 -20.97
C PRO A 289 -6.81 -2.64 -20.64
N GLU A 290 -7.16 -3.52 -19.69
CA GLU A 290 -6.33 -4.67 -19.27
C GLU A 290 -4.95 -4.31 -18.67
N LYS A 291 -4.66 -3.03 -18.44
CA LYS A 291 -3.48 -2.56 -17.71
C LYS A 291 -3.94 -1.78 -16.49
N TRP A 292 -4.13 -2.51 -15.40
CA TRP A 292 -4.64 -1.99 -14.14
C TRP A 292 -3.53 -1.33 -13.32
N GLY A 293 -3.86 -0.35 -12.51
CA GLY A 293 -2.91 0.23 -11.56
C GLY A 293 -2.38 -0.86 -10.62
N VAL A 294 -1.06 -0.86 -10.41
CA VAL A 294 -0.37 -1.76 -9.48
C VAL A 294 0.00 -0.98 -8.23
N TYR A 295 -0.31 -1.58 -7.09
CA TYR A 295 -0.13 -1.03 -5.76
C TYR A 295 0.72 -1.98 -4.91
N GLY A 296 1.50 -1.45 -3.98
CA GLY A 296 2.15 -2.27 -2.96
C GLY A 296 1.10 -2.94 -2.08
N ARG A 297 1.30 -4.23 -1.76
CA ARG A 297 0.34 -5.07 -1.03
C ARG A 297 0.47 -4.89 0.49
N VAL A 298 0.27 -3.66 0.95
CA VAL A 298 0.51 -3.19 2.33
C VAL A 298 -0.19 -4.03 3.40
N ALA A 299 -1.44 -4.45 3.17
CA ALA A 299 -2.23 -5.14 4.19
C ALA A 299 -2.07 -6.67 4.22
N ASP A 300 -1.29 -7.26 3.31
CA ASP A 300 -1.07 -8.72 3.31
C ASP A 300 0.21 -9.11 4.07
N SER A 301 0.24 -10.34 4.55
CA SER A 301 1.18 -10.87 5.51
C SER A 301 2.67 -10.66 5.16
N THR A 302 3.03 -10.69 3.88
CA THR A 302 4.41 -10.47 3.41
C THR A 302 4.95 -9.11 3.82
N MET A 303 4.24 -8.04 3.46
CA MET A 303 4.68 -6.65 3.71
C MET A 303 4.20 -6.15 5.07
N ARG A 304 2.95 -6.48 5.45
CA ARG A 304 2.30 -5.93 6.64
C ARG A 304 3.11 -6.17 7.91
N GLN A 305 3.69 -7.35 8.08
CA GLN A 305 4.52 -7.67 9.25
C GLN A 305 5.77 -6.79 9.33
N ALA A 306 6.42 -6.57 8.19
CA ALA A 306 7.60 -5.70 8.13
C ALA A 306 7.22 -4.24 8.39
N ILE A 307 6.12 -3.76 7.81
CA ILE A 307 5.60 -2.39 8.00
C ILE A 307 5.23 -2.16 9.47
N GLU A 308 4.49 -3.08 10.10
CA GLU A 308 4.16 -3.00 11.53
C GLU A 308 5.39 -2.90 12.41
N TRP A 309 6.44 -3.63 12.05
CA TRP A 309 7.71 -3.52 12.76
C TRP A 309 8.40 -2.18 12.49
N GLY A 310 8.39 -1.69 11.25
CA GLY A 310 8.92 -0.37 10.90
C GLY A 310 8.28 0.78 11.69
N ILE A 311 6.96 0.73 11.90
CA ILE A 311 6.22 1.72 12.71
C ILE A 311 6.69 1.76 14.18
N GLN A 312 7.28 0.68 14.70
CA GLN A 312 7.77 0.62 16.08
C GLN A 312 9.20 1.15 16.25
N ILE A 313 9.87 1.57 15.17
CA ILE A 313 11.20 2.15 15.27
C ILE A 313 11.09 3.56 15.89
N THR A 314 11.77 3.78 17.01
CA THR A 314 11.92 5.13 17.59
C THR A 314 13.03 5.91 16.87
N PRO A 315 12.75 7.11 16.33
CA PRO A 315 13.78 7.97 15.75
C PRO A 315 14.87 8.31 16.79
N GLY A 316 16.14 8.09 16.44
CA GLY A 316 17.29 8.50 17.26
C GLY A 316 17.58 7.65 18.52
N GLY A 317 16.98 6.46 18.66
CA GLY A 317 17.38 5.51 19.70
C GLY A 317 18.76 4.90 19.44
N PRO A 318 19.67 4.81 20.43
CA PRO A 318 20.90 4.04 20.28
C PRO A 318 20.55 2.56 20.28
N GLY A 319 20.41 1.98 19.09
CA GLY A 319 20.21 0.55 18.92
C GLY A 319 19.61 0.26 17.56
N THR A 320 20.21 -0.71 16.87
CA THR A 320 19.55 -1.49 15.84
C THR A 320 18.08 -1.75 16.21
N PRO A 321 17.13 -1.78 15.25
CA PRO A 321 15.77 -2.22 15.54
C PRO A 321 15.86 -3.57 16.25
N VAL A 322 15.60 -3.58 17.55
CA VAL A 322 15.60 -4.83 18.31
C VAL A 322 14.30 -5.51 17.93
N LEU A 323 14.39 -6.33 16.89
CA LEU A 323 13.54 -7.49 16.66
C LEU A 323 13.08 -8.05 18.00
N ASP A 324 11.77 -8.03 18.26
CA ASP A 324 11.22 -9.23 18.88
C ASP A 324 11.12 -10.31 17.79
N ALA A 325 12.25 -10.92 17.43
CA ALA A 325 12.28 -12.15 16.63
C ALA A 325 11.94 -13.37 17.49
N LYS A 326 11.67 -13.16 18.78
CA LYS A 326 11.64 -14.21 19.76
C LYS A 326 10.20 -14.57 20.05
N ALA A 327 9.74 -15.58 19.31
CA ALA A 327 8.44 -16.18 19.52
C ALA A 327 8.09 -16.36 21.02
N PRO A 328 6.83 -16.06 21.40
CA PRO A 328 6.44 -16.04 22.78
C PRO A 328 6.58 -17.41 23.42
N LYS A 329 7.08 -17.46 24.66
CA LYS A 329 7.22 -18.72 25.40
C LYS A 329 5.90 -19.08 26.06
N THR A 330 5.25 -20.12 25.53
CA THR A 330 4.05 -20.69 26.16
C THR A 330 4.40 -21.43 27.45
N LYS A 331 3.76 -21.07 28.57
CA LYS A 331 3.93 -21.73 29.87
C LYS A 331 2.62 -22.35 30.35
N LEU A 332 2.62 -23.68 30.52
CA LEU A 332 1.48 -24.40 31.08
C LEU A 332 1.47 -24.30 32.61
N LYS A 333 0.49 -23.58 33.18
CA LYS A 333 0.34 -23.32 34.62
C LYS A 333 -0.45 -24.42 35.35
N LYS A 334 -1.57 -24.87 34.79
CA LYS A 334 -2.37 -25.98 35.33
C LYS A 334 -2.74 -26.97 34.24
N SER A 335 -2.75 -28.25 34.59
CA SER A 335 -3.10 -29.35 33.71
C SER A 335 -3.74 -30.52 34.47
N PRO A 336 -4.44 -31.44 33.78
CA PRO A 336 -4.95 -32.67 34.40
C PRO A 336 -3.81 -33.55 34.93
N LYS A 337 -4.08 -34.45 35.89
CA LYS A 337 -3.09 -35.48 36.27
C LYS A 337 -2.75 -36.38 35.07
N LYS A 338 -1.49 -36.78 34.91
CA LYS A 338 -1.00 -37.69 33.85
C LYS A 338 -1.85 -38.95 33.68
N LYS A 339 -2.42 -39.47 34.78
CA LYS A 339 -3.47 -40.49 34.79
C LYS A 339 -4.63 -39.99 35.68
N THR A 340 -5.85 -39.98 35.16
CA THR A 340 -7.03 -39.45 35.88
C THR A 340 -8.30 -40.21 35.54
N THR A 341 -9.28 -40.19 36.43
CA THR A 341 -10.65 -40.67 36.16
C THR A 341 -11.58 -39.55 35.70
N LYS A 342 -11.14 -38.28 35.79
CA LYS A 342 -11.91 -37.11 35.39
C LYS A 342 -11.91 -36.97 33.86
N ARG A 343 -13.09 -36.92 33.25
CA ARG A 343 -13.30 -36.72 31.81
C ARG A 343 -13.30 -35.26 31.36
N LYS A 344 -13.40 -34.30 32.29
CA LYS A 344 -13.25 -32.87 32.00
C LYS A 344 -11.80 -32.48 32.23
N ALA A 345 -11.08 -32.22 31.15
CA ALA A 345 -9.73 -31.66 31.19
C ALA A 345 -9.82 -30.14 31.33
N LYS A 346 -8.97 -29.56 32.18
CA LYS A 346 -8.86 -28.12 32.41
C LYS A 346 -7.39 -27.74 32.35
N PHE A 347 -7.11 -26.66 31.64
CA PHE A 347 -5.78 -26.13 31.44
C PHE A 347 -5.78 -24.63 31.73
N THR A 348 -4.71 -24.15 32.34
CA THR A 348 -4.38 -22.73 32.34
C THR A 348 -2.97 -22.58 31.84
N PHE A 349 -2.77 -21.60 30.97
CA PHE A 349 -1.49 -21.27 30.37
C PHE A 349 -1.36 -19.75 30.23
N SER A 350 -0.15 -19.29 29.96
CA SER A 350 0.16 -17.91 29.57
C SER A 350 1.29 -17.91 28.55
N ALA A 351 1.51 -16.77 27.91
CA ALA A 351 2.71 -16.47 27.14
C ALA A 351 3.67 -15.63 28.00
N SER A 352 4.91 -15.43 27.52
CA SER A 352 5.89 -14.51 28.12
C SER A 352 5.53 -13.04 27.90
N GLU A 353 4.77 -12.75 26.85
CA GLU A 353 4.32 -11.42 26.44
C GLU A 353 2.88 -11.46 25.90
N PRO A 354 2.27 -10.32 25.50
CA PRO A 354 0.95 -10.30 24.87
C PRO A 354 0.90 -11.21 23.64
N ALA A 355 -0.05 -12.16 23.64
CA ALA A 355 -0.17 -13.14 22.56
C ALA A 355 -1.59 -13.70 22.45
N THR A 356 -1.95 -14.14 21.25
CA THR A 356 -3.11 -14.98 20.97
C THR A 356 -2.73 -16.46 21.03
N PHE A 357 -3.70 -17.37 21.22
CA PHE A 357 -3.43 -18.80 21.33
C PHE A 357 -4.27 -19.64 20.37
N THR A 358 -3.64 -20.68 19.83
CA THR A 358 -4.34 -21.79 19.17
C THR A 358 -4.12 -23.10 19.92
N CYS A 359 -5.15 -23.93 19.96
CA CYS A 359 -5.17 -25.20 20.66
C CYS A 359 -5.56 -26.33 19.70
N ALA A 360 -4.73 -27.37 19.62
CA ALA A 360 -5.05 -28.62 18.93
C ALA A 360 -5.20 -29.76 19.93
N LEU A 361 -6.38 -30.40 19.93
CA LEU A 361 -6.67 -31.56 20.78
C LEU A 361 -6.57 -32.85 19.96
N ASP A 362 -5.71 -33.75 20.39
CA ASP A 362 -5.41 -35.03 19.75
C ASP A 362 -4.94 -34.84 18.29
N LYS A 363 -5.74 -35.29 17.32
CA LYS A 363 -5.48 -35.16 15.88
C LYS A 363 -6.34 -34.07 15.21
N ALA A 364 -7.10 -33.30 15.98
CA ALA A 364 -7.90 -32.21 15.42
C ALA A 364 -7.01 -31.05 15.00
N ALA A 365 -7.45 -30.31 13.98
CA ALA A 365 -6.82 -29.06 13.56
C ALA A 365 -6.76 -28.05 14.72
N ALA A 366 -5.73 -27.21 14.71
CA ALA A 366 -5.59 -26.12 15.67
C ALA A 366 -6.75 -25.12 15.50
N LYS A 367 -7.33 -24.67 16.62
CA LYS A 367 -8.37 -23.64 16.63
C LYS A 367 -8.05 -22.56 17.65
N PRO A 368 -8.49 -21.31 17.46
CA PRO A 368 -8.36 -20.27 18.47
C PRO A 368 -8.88 -20.72 19.83
N CYS A 369 -8.15 -20.39 20.89
CA CYS A 369 -8.52 -20.74 22.26
C CYS A 369 -8.06 -19.69 23.26
N SER A 370 -8.67 -19.69 24.45
CA SER A 370 -8.29 -18.82 25.55
C SER A 370 -7.98 -19.63 26.82
N SER A 371 -7.18 -19.04 27.70
CA SER A 371 -6.91 -19.55 29.05
C SER A 371 -7.89 -18.88 30.02
N PRO A 372 -8.65 -19.62 30.84
CA PRO A 372 -8.61 -21.07 31.04
C PRO A 372 -9.29 -21.88 29.93
N TYR A 373 -8.61 -22.93 29.45
CA TYR A 373 -9.14 -23.84 28.43
C TYR A 373 -9.73 -25.10 29.06
N SER A 374 -10.92 -25.53 28.64
CA SER A 374 -11.53 -26.77 29.14
C SER A 374 -12.27 -27.55 28.06
N LYS A 375 -12.07 -28.88 28.05
CA LYS A 375 -12.80 -29.78 27.16
C LYS A 375 -13.13 -31.12 27.82
N ARG A 376 -14.22 -31.74 27.38
CA ARG A 376 -14.56 -33.12 27.75
C ARG A 376 -13.88 -34.08 26.78
N VAL A 377 -13.32 -35.15 27.32
CA VAL A 377 -12.62 -36.19 26.56
C VAL A 377 -13.10 -37.59 26.94
N SER A 378 -12.91 -38.53 26.03
CA SER A 378 -13.27 -39.95 26.19
C SER A 378 -12.27 -40.68 27.11
N LEU A 379 -12.43 -42.00 27.25
CA LEU A 379 -11.40 -42.83 27.89
C LEU A 379 -10.28 -43.04 26.88
N GLY A 380 -9.03 -42.94 27.31
CA GLY A 380 -7.91 -43.10 26.39
C GLY A 380 -6.74 -42.17 26.71
N LYS A 381 -5.75 -42.20 25.82
CA LYS A 381 -4.62 -41.26 25.82
C LYS A 381 -5.05 -40.03 25.04
N HIS A 382 -4.67 -38.86 25.54
CA HIS A 382 -4.92 -37.59 24.89
C HIS A 382 -3.66 -36.73 24.86
N ARG A 383 -3.60 -35.81 23.89
CA ARG A 383 -2.55 -34.80 23.73
C ARG A 383 -3.19 -33.46 23.44
N LEU A 384 -2.80 -32.43 24.18
CA LEU A 384 -3.08 -31.04 23.84
C LEU A 384 -1.79 -30.39 23.34
N ALA A 385 -1.85 -29.67 22.23
CA ALA A 385 -0.80 -28.77 21.76
C ALA A 385 -1.33 -27.34 21.83
N ILE A 386 -0.51 -26.44 22.37
CA ILE A 386 -0.83 -25.01 22.52
C ILE A 386 0.29 -24.24 21.82
N THR A 387 -0.09 -23.33 20.93
CA THR A 387 0.81 -22.39 20.26
C THR A 387 0.38 -20.98 20.62
N ALA A 388 1.32 -20.14 21.01
CA ALA A 388 1.12 -18.71 21.18
C ALA A 388 1.70 -17.96 19.97
N THR A 389 1.02 -16.91 19.54
CA THR A 389 1.46 -15.99 18.49
C THR A 389 1.38 -14.58 19.04
N ASP A 390 2.50 -13.85 19.03
CA ASP A 390 2.56 -12.48 19.54
C ASP A 390 1.84 -11.49 18.59
N THR A 391 1.92 -10.19 18.92
CA THR A 391 1.28 -9.12 18.14
C THR A 391 1.94 -8.85 16.79
N VAL A 392 3.17 -9.31 16.58
CA VAL A 392 3.95 -9.10 15.35
C VAL A 392 4.07 -10.37 14.49
N GLY A 393 3.43 -11.48 14.91
CA GLY A 393 3.27 -12.70 14.13
C GLY A 393 4.20 -13.86 14.51
N ASN A 394 5.16 -13.70 15.42
CA ASN A 394 6.05 -14.80 15.77
C ASN A 394 5.29 -15.89 16.53
N SER A 395 5.43 -17.13 16.08
CA SER A 395 4.70 -18.26 16.63
C SER A 395 5.60 -19.19 17.42
N SER A 396 5.20 -19.49 18.66
CA SER A 396 5.92 -20.38 19.55
C SER A 396 5.96 -21.82 19.02
N ALA A 397 7.03 -22.57 19.31
CA ALA A 397 6.96 -24.02 19.21
C ALA A 397 5.81 -24.57 20.09
N ALA A 398 5.07 -25.55 19.56
CA ALA A 398 3.89 -26.07 20.24
C ALA A 398 4.26 -26.67 21.61
N THR A 399 3.72 -26.09 22.69
CA THR A 399 3.82 -26.66 24.03
C THR A 399 2.80 -27.79 24.16
N THR A 400 3.29 -29.01 24.39
CA THR A 400 2.44 -30.21 24.36
C THR A 400 2.27 -30.85 25.74
N TYR A 401 1.06 -31.32 26.03
CA TYR A 401 0.75 -32.06 27.25
C TYR A 401 0.00 -33.35 26.94
N LYS A 402 0.52 -34.49 27.42
CA LYS A 402 -0.08 -35.82 27.24
C LYS A 402 -0.66 -36.34 28.56
N TRP A 403 -1.89 -36.87 28.55
CA TRP A 403 -2.51 -37.52 29.72
C TRP A 403 -3.36 -38.72 29.33
N LYS A 404 -3.76 -39.55 30.31
CA LYS A 404 -4.64 -40.70 30.11
C LYS A 404 -5.85 -40.64 31.04
N VAL A 405 -7.05 -40.78 30.48
CA VAL A 405 -8.29 -40.97 31.24
C VAL A 405 -8.59 -42.46 31.38
N VAL A 406 -8.70 -42.93 32.62
CA VAL A 406 -8.93 -44.34 32.97
C VAL A 406 -10.28 -44.54 33.65
N LYS A 407 -10.81 -45.75 33.58
CA LYS A 407 -12.01 -46.13 34.32
C LYS A 407 -11.75 -46.01 35.83
N LYS A 408 -12.75 -45.53 36.58
CA LYS A 408 -12.71 -45.56 38.05
C LYS A 408 -12.71 -47.02 38.49
N LYS A 409 -11.67 -47.47 39.19
CA LYS A 409 -11.69 -48.81 39.81
C LYS A 409 -12.86 -48.84 40.81
N ARG A 410 -13.79 -49.78 40.65
CA ARG A 410 -14.74 -50.12 41.72
C ARG A 410 -13.91 -50.80 42.81
N LYS A 411 -13.95 -50.28 44.04
CA LYS A 411 -13.47 -51.06 45.20
C LYS A 411 -14.36 -52.30 45.27
N ARG A 412 -13.75 -53.47 45.20
CA ARG A 412 -14.41 -54.72 45.55
C ARG A 412 -14.56 -54.75 47.06
#